data_AF-A0A9Q0G889-F1
#
_entry.id   AF-A0A9Q0G889-F1
#
_cell.length_a   1.000
_cell.length_b   1.000
_cell.length_c   1.000
_cell.angle_alpha   90.00
_cell.angle_beta   90.00
_cell.angle_gamma   90.00
#
_symmetry.space_group_name_H-M   'P 1'
#
loop_
_entity.id
_entity.type
_entity.pdbx_description
1 polymer ?
#
loop_
_entity_poly.entity_id
_entity_poly.type
_entity_poly.pdbx_seq_one_letter_code
_entity_poly.pdbx_strand_id
1 'polypeptide(L)'
;MDTIPSPLQMSQVALSVSLDRAQSTRSYISKELRATKGKEERETVEDCLDGISVCVDSLSDSIREVNLLVSPRTARDDVRWHISNVQTWASAAMDYATDCAEDEFPGEKC
;
A
#
# COMPACT_ATOMS: atom_id res chain seq x y z
N MET A 1 21.50 15.05 20.13
CA MET A 1 20.09 15.49 20.13
C MET A 1 19.44 14.76 18.97
N ASP A 2 18.66 13.73 19.24
CA ASP A 2 17.87 13.07 18.21
C ASP A 2 16.79 14.04 17.76
N THR A 3 16.95 14.61 16.57
CA THR A 3 15.92 15.45 15.96
C THR A 3 14.71 14.58 15.63
N ILE A 4 13.59 14.85 16.30
CA ILE A 4 12.30 14.24 15.97
C ILE A 4 12.01 14.55 14.48
N PRO A 5 11.80 13.52 13.64
CA PRO A 5 11.49 13.73 12.23
C PRO A 5 10.23 14.58 12.06
N SER A 6 10.21 15.47 11.06
CA SER A 6 8.98 16.20 10.74
C SER A 6 7.86 15.25 10.34
N PRO A 7 6.57 15.63 10.49
CA PRO A 7 5.45 14.78 10.09
C PRO A 7 5.56 14.28 8.64
N LEU A 8 6.05 15.12 7.73
CA LEU A 8 6.25 14.78 6.33
C LEU A 8 7.32 13.70 6.15
N GLN A 9 8.43 13.79 6.88
CA GLN A 9 9.48 12.76 6.88
C GLN A 9 8.96 11.45 7.47
N MET A 10 8.18 11.50 8.54
CA MET A 10 7.54 10.31 9.12
C MET A 10 6.60 9.65 8.11
N SER A 11 5.78 10.43 7.41
CA SER A 11 4.89 9.91 6.35
C SER A 11 5.66 9.27 5.20
N GLN A 12 6.76 9.88 4.73
CA GLN A 12 7.62 9.28 3.71
C GLN A 12 8.17 7.92 4.14
N VAL A 13 8.69 7.83 5.37
CA VAL A 13 9.23 6.59 5.91
C VAL A 13 8.14 5.53 6.04
N ALA A 14 7.00 5.87 6.64
CA ALA A 14 5.89 4.95 6.82
C ALA A 14 5.38 4.40 5.48
N LEU A 15 5.13 5.27 4.50
CA LEU A 15 4.68 4.86 3.16
C LEU A 15 5.73 3.98 2.45
N SER A 16 7.01 4.29 2.59
CA SER A 16 8.08 3.49 1.97
C SER A 16 8.16 2.09 2.58
N VAL A 17 8.05 1.97 3.91
CA VAL A 17 8.02 0.67 4.60
C VAL A 17 6.77 -0.12 4.21
N SER A 18 5.60 0.53 4.15
CA SER A 18 4.36 -0.10 3.69
C SER A 18 4.48 -0.59 2.25
N LEU A 19 5.09 0.19 1.35
CA LEU A 19 5.28 -0.19 -0.04
C LEU A 19 6.21 -1.40 -0.18
N ASP A 20 7.34 -1.41 0.53
CA ASP A 20 8.27 -2.54 0.54
C ASP A 20 7.59 -3.83 1.04
N ARG A 21 6.75 -3.69 2.09
CA ARG A 21 5.95 -4.80 2.60
C ARG A 21 4.94 -5.29 1.57
N ALA A 22 4.19 -4.39 0.92
CA ALA A 22 3.22 -4.74 -0.12
C ALA A 22 3.88 -5.46 -1.31
N GLN A 23 5.06 -5.00 -1.76
CA GLN A 23 5.83 -5.64 -2.83
C GLN A 23 6.32 -7.04 -2.45
N SER A 24 6.75 -7.20 -1.19
CA SER A 24 7.14 -8.50 -0.63
C SER A 24 5.95 -9.45 -0.57
N THR A 25 4.80 -8.98 -0.08
CA THR A 25 3.55 -9.74 -0.02
C THR A 25 3.07 -10.16 -1.41
N ARG A 26 3.07 -9.25 -2.39
CA ARG A 26 2.76 -9.56 -3.79
C ARG A 26 3.62 -10.68 -4.35
N SER A 27 4.93 -10.62 -4.05
CA SER A 27 5.89 -11.64 -4.49
C SER A 27 5.68 -12.99 -3.82
N TYR A 28 5.21 -12.99 -2.56
CA TYR A 28 4.83 -14.20 -1.85
C TYR A 28 3.57 -14.82 -2.46
N ILE A 29 2.48 -14.06 -2.60
CA ILE A 29 1.22 -14.53 -3.18
C ILE A 29 1.43 -15.05 -4.61
N SER A 30 2.25 -14.38 -5.41
CA SER A 30 2.58 -14.86 -6.75
C SER A 30 3.28 -16.23 -6.77
N LYS A 31 4.02 -16.58 -5.71
CA LYS A 31 4.60 -17.92 -5.55
C LYS A 31 3.55 -18.92 -5.10
N GLU A 32 2.70 -18.57 -4.14
CA GLU A 32 1.59 -19.40 -3.69
C GLU A 32 0.66 -19.74 -4.85
N LEU A 33 0.30 -18.76 -5.67
CA LEU A 33 -0.53 -18.95 -6.86
C LEU A 33 -0.01 -20.01 -7.83
N ARG A 34 1.32 -20.17 -7.93
CA ARG A 34 1.95 -21.20 -8.77
C ARG A 34 1.95 -22.58 -8.11
N ALA A 35 1.90 -22.63 -6.78
CA ALA A 35 1.85 -23.86 -6.00
C ALA A 35 0.42 -24.38 -5.84
N THR A 36 -0.58 -23.49 -5.84
CA THR A 36 -2.00 -23.82 -5.72
C THR A 36 -2.51 -24.63 -6.92
N LYS A 37 -3.14 -25.77 -6.63
CA LYS A 37 -3.68 -26.70 -7.64
C LYS A 37 -5.21 -26.71 -7.71
N GLY A 38 -5.88 -26.39 -6.60
CA GLY A 38 -7.34 -26.32 -6.55
C GLY A 38 -7.84 -25.13 -7.35
N LYS A 39 -8.89 -25.30 -8.16
CA LYS A 39 -9.42 -24.22 -9.00
C LYS A 39 -9.96 -23.06 -8.15
N GLU A 40 -10.80 -23.37 -7.18
CA GLU A 40 -11.44 -22.38 -6.29
C GLU A 40 -10.40 -21.65 -5.43
N GLU A 41 -9.51 -22.40 -4.78
CA GLU A 41 -8.39 -21.83 -4.01
C GLU A 41 -7.48 -20.95 -4.90
N ARG A 42 -7.28 -21.33 -6.16
CA ARG A 42 -6.49 -20.54 -7.10
C ARG A 42 -7.18 -19.21 -7.42
N GLU A 43 -8.51 -19.21 -7.65
CA GLU A 43 -9.28 -17.98 -7.88
C GLU A 43 -9.14 -17.02 -6.69
N THR A 44 -9.27 -17.53 -5.46
CA THR A 44 -9.03 -16.75 -4.23
C THR A 44 -7.60 -16.21 -4.12
N VAL A 45 -6.58 -16.96 -4.53
CA VAL A 45 -5.19 -16.47 -4.52
C VAL A 45 -4.92 -15.46 -5.64
N GLU A 46 -5.62 -15.57 -6.79
CA GLU A 46 -5.58 -14.59 -7.87
C GLU A 46 -6.19 -13.25 -7.46
N ASP A 47 -7.38 -13.28 -6.85
CA ASP A 47 -8.08 -12.10 -6.37
C ASP A 47 -7.23 -11.36 -5.30
N CYS A 48 -6.61 -12.08 -4.35
CA CYS A 48 -5.65 -11.49 -3.40
C CYS A 48 -4.45 -10.86 -4.11
N LEU A 49 -3.89 -11.52 -5.14
CA LEU A 49 -2.74 -11.00 -5.87
C LEU A 49 -3.08 -9.67 -6.56
N ASP A 50 -4.29 -9.55 -7.09
CA ASP A 50 -4.80 -8.34 -7.71
C ASP A 50 -5.02 -7.24 -6.66
N GLY A 51 -5.64 -7.56 -5.52
CA GLY A 51 -5.82 -6.62 -4.40
C GLY A 51 -4.49 -6.06 -3.88
N ILE A 52 -3.50 -6.92 -3.63
CA ILE A 52 -2.17 -6.47 -3.18
C ILE A 52 -1.43 -5.69 -4.27
N SER A 53 -1.69 -5.96 -5.56
CA SER A 53 -1.16 -5.14 -6.64
C SER A 53 -1.73 -3.72 -6.60
N VAL A 54 -3.03 -3.57 -6.31
CA VAL A 54 -3.66 -2.26 -6.06
C VAL A 54 -3.05 -1.56 -4.83
N CYS A 55 -2.69 -2.29 -3.77
CA CYS A 55 -1.97 -1.72 -2.63
C CYS A 55 -0.62 -1.11 -3.03
N VAL A 56 0.15 -1.81 -3.87
CA VAL A 56 1.46 -1.31 -4.36
C VAL A 56 1.31 -0.02 -5.16
N ASP A 57 0.31 0.05 -6.03
CA ASP A 57 0.06 1.22 -6.86
C ASP A 57 -0.42 2.41 -6.01
N SER A 58 -1.37 2.18 -5.11
CA SER A 58 -1.92 3.21 -4.21
C SER A 58 -0.84 3.78 -3.28
N LEU A 59 0.01 2.93 -2.68
CA LEU A 59 1.13 3.40 -1.85
C LEU A 59 2.17 4.17 -2.66
N SER A 60 2.42 3.77 -3.92
CA SER A 60 3.28 4.51 -4.82
C SER A 60 2.72 5.89 -5.14
N ASP A 61 1.39 6.01 -5.32
CA ASP A 61 0.71 7.29 -5.50
C ASP A 61 0.75 8.16 -4.25
N SER A 62 0.52 7.61 -3.05
CA SER A 62 0.73 8.33 -1.79
C SER A 62 2.15 8.91 -1.70
N ILE A 63 3.18 8.16 -2.09
CA ILE A 63 4.58 8.64 -2.08
C ILE A 63 4.78 9.77 -3.08
N ARG A 64 4.19 9.69 -4.28
CA ARG A 64 4.26 10.76 -5.29
C ARG A 64 3.65 12.05 -4.74
N GLU A 65 2.48 11.97 -4.13
CA GLU A 65 1.77 13.11 -3.52
C GLU A 65 2.60 13.74 -2.39
N VAL A 66 3.19 12.92 -1.52
CA VAL A 66 4.10 13.39 -0.46
C VAL A 66 5.34 14.08 -1.04
N ASN A 67 5.88 13.60 -2.16
CA ASN A 67 7.01 14.24 -2.82
C ASN A 67 6.64 15.57 -3.49
N LEU A 68 5.37 15.75 -3.89
CA LEU A 68 4.88 17.04 -4.37
C LEU A 68 4.78 18.05 -3.21
N LEU A 69 4.52 17.62 -1.98
CA LEU A 69 4.49 18.51 -0.81
C LEU A 69 5.86 19.13 -0.46
N VAL A 70 6.97 18.45 -0.76
CA VAL A 70 8.33 18.99 -0.56
C VAL A 70 8.82 19.87 -1.72
N SER A 71 8.09 19.91 -2.83
CA SER A 71 8.50 20.67 -4.01
C SER A 71 8.35 22.17 -3.75
N PRO A 72 9.39 22.98 -4.00
CA PRO A 72 9.34 24.44 -3.83
C PRO A 72 8.37 25.13 -4.82
N ARG A 73 7.81 24.38 -5.78
CA ARG A 73 6.84 24.88 -6.77
C ARG A 73 5.37 24.70 -6.36
N THR A 74 5.10 24.02 -5.26
CA THR A 74 3.74 23.66 -4.84
C THR A 74 3.05 24.86 -4.18
N ALA A 75 1.89 25.27 -4.69
CA ALA A 75 1.14 26.38 -4.10
C ALA A 75 0.50 25.97 -2.77
N ARG A 76 0.18 26.94 -1.90
CA ARG A 76 -0.42 26.64 -0.58
C ARG A 76 -1.76 25.92 -0.67
N ASP A 77 -2.59 26.23 -1.67
CA ASP A 77 -3.88 25.57 -1.86
C ASP A 77 -3.71 24.13 -2.39
N ASP A 78 -2.62 23.86 -3.11
CA ASP A 78 -2.26 22.52 -3.57
C ASP A 78 -1.82 21.61 -2.41
N VAL A 79 -1.27 22.17 -1.32
CA VAL A 79 -0.83 21.39 -0.15
C VAL A 79 -1.97 20.56 0.44
N ARG A 80 -3.15 21.16 0.63
CA ARG A 80 -4.29 20.44 1.21
C ARG A 80 -4.81 19.36 0.27
N TRP A 81 -4.80 19.66 -1.03
CA TRP A 81 -5.21 18.72 -2.07
C TRP A 81 -4.30 17.49 -2.14
N HIS A 82 -2.98 17.70 -2.12
CA HIS A 82 -2.00 16.61 -2.07
C HIS A 82 -2.17 15.77 -0.80
N ILE A 83 -2.38 16.39 0.37
CA ILE A 83 -2.64 15.65 1.62
C ILE A 83 -3.91 14.80 1.52
N SER A 84 -5.01 15.32 0.95
CA SER A 84 -6.23 14.52 0.78
C SER A 84 -6.01 13.33 -0.14
N ASN A 85 -5.22 13.49 -1.22
CA ASN A 85 -4.88 12.36 -2.09
C ASN A 85 -4.05 11.30 -1.35
N VAL A 86 -3.05 11.72 -0.56
CA VAL A 86 -2.28 10.78 0.28
C VAL A 86 -3.19 9.94 1.16
N GLN A 87 -4.16 10.58 1.83
CA GLN A 87 -5.11 9.90 2.71
C GLN A 87 -5.99 8.92 1.93
N THR A 88 -6.56 9.33 0.80
CA THR A 88 -7.38 8.46 -0.05
C THR A 88 -6.60 7.22 -0.51
N TRP A 89 -5.40 7.40 -1.03
CA TRP A 89 -4.60 6.26 -1.53
C TRP A 89 -4.09 5.35 -0.40
N ALA A 90 -3.75 5.91 0.75
CA ALA A 90 -3.36 5.12 1.91
C ALA A 90 -4.54 4.32 2.48
N SER A 91 -5.74 4.90 2.52
CA SER A 91 -6.97 4.18 2.91
C SER A 91 -7.28 3.04 1.94
N ALA A 92 -7.24 3.30 0.62
CA ALA A 92 -7.46 2.26 -0.37
C ALA A 92 -6.47 1.10 -0.22
N ALA A 93 -5.18 1.39 -0.04
CA ALA A 93 -4.18 0.34 0.21
C ALA A 93 -4.46 -0.47 1.48
N MET A 94 -5.04 0.14 2.52
CA MET A 94 -5.42 -0.56 3.75
C MET A 94 -6.63 -1.47 3.54
N ASP A 95 -7.65 -0.99 2.82
CA ASP A 95 -8.86 -1.77 2.51
C ASP A 95 -8.48 -3.04 1.72
N TYR A 96 -7.78 -2.91 0.60
CA TYR A 96 -7.38 -4.07 -0.22
C TYR A 96 -6.40 -5.03 0.49
N ALA A 97 -5.56 -4.52 1.40
CA ALA A 97 -4.71 -5.38 2.21
C ALA A 97 -5.52 -6.15 3.27
N THR A 98 -6.58 -5.54 3.79
CA THR A 98 -7.49 -6.16 4.77
C THR A 98 -8.36 -7.20 4.10
N ASP A 99 -8.93 -6.89 2.93
CA ASP A 99 -9.75 -7.82 2.15
C ASP A 99 -8.98 -9.11 1.84
N CYS A 100 -7.73 -9.02 1.36
CA CYS A 100 -6.93 -10.24 1.16
C CYS A 100 -6.63 -10.99 2.47
N ALA A 101 -6.40 -10.27 3.58
CA ALA A 101 -6.09 -10.90 4.87
C ALA A 101 -7.30 -11.56 5.54
N GLU A 102 -8.50 -11.02 5.37
CA GLU A 102 -9.71 -11.45 6.08
C GLU A 102 -10.64 -12.31 5.22
N ASP A 103 -10.84 -11.96 3.94
CA ASP A 103 -11.85 -12.59 3.09
C ASP A 103 -11.30 -13.77 2.26
N GLU A 104 -9.98 -13.85 2.05
CA GLU A 104 -9.38 -14.83 1.12
C GLU A 104 -8.56 -15.94 1.79
N PHE A 105 -8.20 -15.80 3.07
CA PHE A 105 -7.51 -16.85 3.83
C PHE A 105 -8.23 -17.19 5.14
N PRO A 106 -9.09 -18.23 5.18
CA PRO A 106 -9.63 -18.75 6.43
C PRO A 106 -8.56 -19.58 7.17
N GLY A 107 -7.49 -18.94 7.65
CA GLY A 107 -6.41 -19.63 8.34
C GLY A 107 -5.20 -18.75 8.63
N GLU A 108 -4.97 -18.53 9.93
CA GLU A 108 -3.89 -17.76 10.56
C GLU A 108 -3.85 -16.26 10.24
N LYS A 109 -4.30 -15.50 11.24
CA LYS A 109 -4.29 -14.04 11.33
C LYS A 109 -2.85 -13.53 11.19
N CYS A 110 -2.65 -12.53 10.32
CA CYS A 110 -1.40 -11.76 10.24
C CYS A 110 -1.01 -11.14 11.59
#